data_AF-A0A1H2LXF0-F1
#
_entry.id   AF-A0A1H2LXF0-F1
#
_cell.length_a   1.000
_cell.length_b   1.000
_cell.length_c   1.000
_cell.angle_alpha   90.00
_cell.angle_beta   90.00
_cell.angle_gamma   90.00
#
_symmetry.space_group_name_H-M   'P 1'
#
loop_
_entity.id
_entity.type
_entity.pdbx_description
1 polymer ?
#
loop_
_entity_poly.entity_id
_entity_poly.type
_entity_poly.pdbx_seq_one_letter_code
_entity_poly.pdbx_strand_id
1 'polypeptide(L)'
;MSGPAGSDTLDPEPVGHPGAVPAPSTTVRRRAKARKALRIAIFCVSLVLGVILALLVLARFAGGWGIPYFSMTTENGSRCVNTFTGFTCESVTLGDVELFGDVDLPDDTQVVRSRYVSTHDYALQAALEVPAAGAQDALTALQESYGKCVKDHPNPLSEDGLTSLCILANDQETTQTGIPDSRVYVVGTALRADGTRVVNLSVRSR
;
A
#
# COMPACT_ATOMS: atom_id res chain seq x y z
N MET A 1 6.99 118.40 -29.29
CA MET A 1 7.80 117.52 -30.15
C MET A 1 8.30 116.36 -29.29
N SER A 2 7.90 115.15 -29.67
CA SER A 2 8.50 113.83 -29.43
C SER A 2 8.84 113.39 -27.99
N GLY A 3 8.05 112.44 -27.47
CA GLY A 3 8.44 111.58 -26.35
C GLY A 3 9.13 110.29 -26.81
N PRO A 4 9.78 109.53 -25.92
CA PRO A 4 10.16 108.13 -26.14
C PRO A 4 9.33 107.20 -25.22
N ALA A 5 8.59 106.24 -25.78
CA ALA A 5 9.02 104.90 -26.22
C ALA A 5 9.00 103.90 -25.04
N GLY A 6 7.92 103.13 -24.99
CA GLY A 6 7.68 102.05 -24.04
C GLY A 6 8.55 100.83 -24.33
N SER A 7 8.94 100.13 -23.26
CA SER A 7 9.66 98.87 -23.30
C SER A 7 8.69 97.70 -23.38
N ASP A 8 8.54 97.13 -24.57
CA ASP A 8 7.88 95.84 -24.78
C ASP A 8 8.73 94.71 -24.19
N THR A 9 8.12 93.95 -23.28
CA THR A 9 8.74 92.76 -22.67
C THR A 9 8.26 91.56 -23.47
N LEU A 10 9.14 90.95 -24.27
CA LEU A 10 8.87 89.72 -25.01
C LEU A 10 9.01 88.52 -24.06
N ASP A 11 7.90 87.82 -23.82
CA ASP A 11 7.91 86.50 -23.20
C ASP A 11 8.62 85.49 -24.11
N PRO A 12 9.55 84.66 -23.60
CA PRO A 12 10.17 83.61 -24.40
C PRO A 12 9.20 82.44 -24.63
N GLU A 13 9.09 82.03 -25.90
CA GLU A 13 8.40 80.80 -26.34
C GLU A 13 8.97 79.54 -25.63
N PRO A 14 8.12 78.58 -25.24
CA PRO A 14 8.59 77.30 -24.71
C PRO A 14 9.22 76.45 -25.81
N VAL A 15 10.54 76.29 -25.75
CA VAL A 15 11.32 75.39 -26.59
C VAL A 15 10.94 73.93 -26.27
N GLY A 16 10.05 73.34 -27.06
CA GLY A 16 9.77 71.91 -27.03
C GLY A 16 10.95 71.12 -27.60
N HIS A 17 11.64 70.34 -26.76
CA HIS A 17 12.73 69.45 -27.20
C HIS A 17 12.20 68.33 -28.11
N PRO A 18 12.65 68.24 -29.38
CA PRO A 18 12.32 67.13 -30.27
C PRO A 18 13.12 65.90 -29.84
N GLY A 19 12.50 65.05 -29.02
CA GLY A 19 13.13 63.82 -28.53
C GLY A 19 12.46 63.18 -27.31
N ALA A 20 11.44 63.82 -26.71
CA ALA A 20 10.71 63.24 -25.59
C ALA A 20 9.88 62.03 -26.06
N VAL A 21 10.41 60.83 -25.87
CA VAL A 21 9.67 59.57 -26.05
C VAL A 21 8.47 59.60 -25.11
N PRO A 22 7.22 59.48 -25.60
CA PRO A 22 6.04 59.58 -24.76
C PRO A 22 6.07 58.51 -23.67
N ALA A 23 6.00 58.94 -22.42
CA ALA A 23 5.94 58.02 -21.28
C ALA A 23 4.70 57.12 -21.42
N PRO A 24 4.84 55.79 -21.33
CA PRO A 24 3.72 54.88 -21.53
C PRO A 24 2.62 55.16 -20.51
N SER A 25 1.38 55.25 -21.00
CA SER A 25 0.20 55.59 -20.19
C SER A 25 0.04 54.67 -18.98
N THR A 26 -0.54 55.19 -17.90
CA THR A 26 -0.72 54.48 -16.62
C THR A 26 -1.48 53.16 -16.79
N THR A 27 -2.38 53.08 -17.77
CA THR A 27 -3.12 51.87 -18.18
C THR A 27 -2.23 50.79 -18.80
N VAL A 28 -1.26 51.17 -19.64
CA VAL A 28 -0.27 50.22 -20.22
C VAL A 28 0.64 49.66 -19.14
N ARG A 29 1.11 50.51 -18.20
CA ARG A 29 1.90 50.07 -17.04
C ARG A 29 1.13 49.12 -16.12
N ARG A 30 -0.17 49.35 -15.88
CA ARG A 30 -1.02 48.44 -15.07
C ARG A 30 -1.23 47.08 -15.74
N ARG A 31 -1.50 47.04 -17.05
CA ARG A 31 -1.64 45.78 -17.81
C ARG A 31 -0.34 44.97 -17.83
N ALA A 32 0.81 45.62 -17.96
CA ALA A 32 2.11 44.95 -17.89
C ALA A 32 2.38 44.34 -16.51
N LYS A 33 2.06 45.06 -15.42
CA LYS A 33 2.15 44.54 -14.05
C LYS A 33 1.21 43.35 -13.81
N ALA A 34 -0.03 43.42 -14.29
CA ALA A 34 -0.99 42.33 -14.18
C ALA A 34 -0.54 41.07 -14.92
N ARG A 35 0.02 41.20 -16.14
CA ARG A 35 0.61 40.06 -16.87
C ARG A 35 1.82 39.46 -16.16
N LYS A 36 2.69 40.28 -15.55
CA LYS A 36 3.83 39.80 -14.76
C LYS A 36 3.35 39.04 -13.51
N ALA A 37 2.38 39.59 -12.78
CA ALA A 37 1.78 38.94 -11.62
C ALA A 37 1.11 37.61 -12.00
N LEU A 38 0.37 37.57 -13.11
CA LEU A 38 -0.24 36.34 -13.62
C LEU A 38 0.81 35.28 -13.96
N ARG A 39 1.91 35.66 -14.64
CA ARG A 39 3.01 34.73 -14.94
C ARG A 39 3.65 34.15 -13.68
N ILE A 40 3.87 34.97 -12.66
CA ILE A 40 4.40 34.52 -11.36
C ILE A 40 3.41 33.57 -10.69
N ALA A 41 2.11 33.91 -10.68
CA ALA A 41 1.08 33.06 -10.10
C ALA A 41 1.01 31.69 -10.80
N ILE A 42 1.03 31.67 -12.15
CA ILE A 42 1.06 30.42 -12.94
C ILE A 42 2.31 29.61 -12.59
N PHE A 43 3.48 30.24 -12.52
CA PHE A 43 4.73 29.56 -12.15
C PHE A 43 4.63 28.95 -10.74
N CYS A 44 4.15 29.70 -9.75
CA CYS A 44 3.94 29.21 -8.39
C CYS A 44 2.97 28.01 -8.36
N VAL A 45 1.84 28.10 -9.07
CA VAL A 45 0.87 27.00 -9.16
C VAL A 45 1.49 25.78 -9.81
N SER A 46 2.24 25.94 -10.92
CA SER A 46 2.92 24.82 -11.58
C SER A 46 3.98 24.17 -10.69
N LEU A 47 4.70 24.96 -9.89
CA LEU A 47 5.70 24.45 -8.95
C LEU A 47 5.03 23.64 -7.84
N VAL A 48 3.96 24.16 -7.24
CA VAL A 48 3.18 23.44 -6.22
C VAL A 48 2.61 22.14 -6.80
N LEU A 49 2.05 22.18 -8.02
CA LEU A 49 1.52 20.98 -8.67
C LEU A 49 2.62 19.93 -8.92
N GLY A 50 3.80 20.37 -9.38
CA GLY A 50 4.96 19.50 -9.58
C GLY A 50 5.44 18.84 -8.29
N VAL A 51 5.49 19.59 -7.19
CA VAL A 51 5.83 19.05 -5.87
C VAL A 51 4.80 18.03 -5.41
N ILE A 52 3.50 18.33 -5.55
CA ILE A 52 2.43 17.40 -5.18
C ILE A 52 2.52 16.12 -6.00
N LEU A 53 2.73 16.21 -7.32
CA LEU A 53 2.87 15.05 -8.19
C LEU A 53 4.06 14.18 -7.79
N ALA A 54 5.21 14.79 -7.51
CA ALA A 54 6.39 14.08 -7.02
C ALA A 54 6.12 13.36 -5.69
N LEU A 55 5.45 14.03 -4.74
CA LEU A 55 5.07 13.42 -3.46
C LEU A 55 4.10 12.25 -3.63
N LEU A 56 3.14 12.34 -4.55
CA LEU A 56 2.21 11.25 -4.85
C LEU A 56 2.91 10.04 -5.45
N VAL A 57 3.84 10.27 -6.38
CA VAL A 57 4.67 9.21 -6.94
C VAL A 57 5.49 8.54 -5.84
N LEU A 58 6.20 9.32 -5.02
CA LEU A 58 6.96 8.80 -3.89
C LEU A 58 6.09 7.99 -2.93
N ALA A 59 4.92 8.50 -2.55
CA ALA A 59 3.99 7.80 -1.67
C ALA A 59 3.48 6.47 -2.27
N ARG A 60 3.28 6.41 -3.59
CA ARG A 60 2.82 5.20 -4.29
C ARG A 60 3.88 4.10 -4.31
N PHE A 61 5.16 4.46 -4.40
CA PHE A 61 6.28 3.52 -4.46
C PHE A 61 6.94 3.26 -3.10
N ALA A 62 6.74 4.13 -2.12
CA ALA A 62 7.26 4.01 -0.76
C ALA A 62 6.98 2.65 -0.11
N GLY A 63 5.77 2.10 -0.32
CA GLY A 63 5.42 0.77 0.16
C GLY A 63 6.32 -0.33 -0.41
N GLY A 64 6.54 -0.32 -1.72
CA GLY A 64 7.43 -1.29 -2.39
C GLY A 64 8.91 -1.12 -2.05
N TRP A 65 9.33 0.05 -1.56
CA TRP A 65 10.69 0.29 -1.07
C TRP A 65 10.90 -0.11 0.39
N GLY A 66 9.87 -0.61 1.08
CA GLY A 66 9.98 -0.98 2.49
C GLY A 66 9.95 0.20 3.45
N ILE A 67 9.43 1.38 3.04
CA ILE A 67 9.31 2.51 3.96
C ILE A 67 8.29 2.14 5.05
N PRO A 68 8.63 2.24 6.35
CA PRO A 68 7.74 1.87 7.44
C PRO A 68 6.39 2.61 7.37
N TYR A 69 5.33 1.91 7.73
CA TYR A 69 3.93 2.37 7.75
C TYR A 69 3.28 2.61 6.37
N PHE A 70 4.01 2.44 5.26
CA PHE A 70 3.40 2.46 3.94
C PHE A 70 2.84 1.10 3.58
N SER A 71 1.71 1.10 2.87
CA SER A 71 1.09 -0.12 2.37
C SER A 71 1.68 -0.55 1.03
N MET A 72 1.79 -1.86 0.83
CA MET A 72 2.08 -2.48 -0.46
C MET A 72 1.02 -3.55 -0.79
N THR A 73 1.01 -3.98 -2.04
CA THR A 73 0.17 -5.09 -2.52
C THR A 73 1.08 -6.18 -3.05
N THR A 74 0.86 -7.43 -2.62
CA THR A 74 1.60 -8.60 -3.13
C THR A 74 1.20 -8.90 -4.58
N GLU A 75 1.94 -9.80 -5.23
CA GLU A 75 1.62 -10.26 -6.59
C GLU A 75 0.24 -10.94 -6.64
N ASN A 76 -0.14 -11.63 -5.56
CA ASN A 76 -1.45 -12.28 -5.42
C ASN A 76 -2.54 -11.34 -4.86
N GLY A 77 -2.27 -10.03 -4.72
CA GLY A 77 -3.28 -9.02 -4.40
C GLY A 77 -3.51 -8.73 -2.92
N SER A 78 -2.77 -9.35 -1.99
CA SER A 78 -2.90 -9.09 -0.56
C SER A 78 -2.37 -7.72 -0.19
N ARG A 79 -3.10 -6.99 0.67
CA ARG A 79 -2.65 -5.70 1.19
C ARG A 79 -1.81 -5.89 2.45
N CYS A 80 -0.60 -5.38 2.42
CA CYS A 80 0.35 -5.44 3.51
C CYS A 80 0.77 -4.04 3.92
N VAL A 81 1.21 -3.87 5.17
CA VAL A 81 1.74 -2.64 5.73
C VAL A 81 3.15 -2.92 6.22
N ASN A 82 4.10 -2.10 5.79
CA ASN A 82 5.47 -2.19 6.27
C ASN A 82 5.55 -1.82 7.75
N THR A 83 6.34 -2.56 8.50
CA THR A 83 6.74 -2.25 9.86
C THR A 83 8.21 -1.81 9.86
N PHE A 84 8.79 -1.53 11.03
CA PHE A 84 10.22 -1.22 11.10
C PHE A 84 11.13 -2.39 10.75
N THR A 85 10.64 -3.63 10.88
CA THR A 85 11.44 -4.85 10.77
C THR A 85 10.99 -5.76 9.64
N GLY A 86 9.95 -5.39 8.89
CA GLY A 86 9.41 -6.16 7.77
C GLY A 86 8.03 -5.66 7.36
N PHE A 87 7.04 -6.55 7.27
CA PHE A 87 5.66 -6.19 6.91
C PHE A 87 4.62 -7.13 7.51
N THR A 88 3.37 -6.68 7.52
CA THR A 88 2.23 -7.45 8.00
C THR A 88 1.06 -7.31 7.04
N CYS A 89 0.40 -8.41 6.72
CA CYS A 89 -0.81 -8.47 5.90
C CYS A 89 -1.96 -9.00 6.78
N GLU A 90 -2.97 -8.18 7.05
CA GLU A 90 -4.13 -8.54 7.90
C GLU A 90 -5.24 -9.28 7.14
N SER A 91 -5.09 -9.42 5.82
CA SER A 91 -5.95 -10.21 4.97
C SER A 91 -5.14 -10.66 3.75
N VAL A 92 -4.78 -11.94 3.72
CA VAL A 92 -4.12 -12.56 2.57
C VAL A 92 -5.13 -13.28 1.67
N THR A 93 -4.87 -13.27 0.37
CA THR A 93 -5.62 -14.02 -0.64
C THR A 93 -5.28 -15.50 -0.58
N LEU A 94 -6.09 -16.35 -1.22
CA LEU A 94 -5.84 -17.80 -1.27
C LEU A 94 -4.45 -18.10 -1.83
N GLY A 95 -4.06 -17.48 -2.96
CA GLY A 95 -2.75 -17.71 -3.55
C GLY A 95 -1.57 -17.33 -2.64
N ASP A 96 -1.73 -16.33 -1.76
CA ASP A 96 -0.71 -16.04 -0.74
C ASP A 96 -0.75 -17.03 0.44
N VAL A 97 -1.92 -17.57 0.80
CA VAL A 97 -2.02 -18.67 1.77
C VAL A 97 -1.32 -19.91 1.22
N GLU A 98 -1.50 -20.23 -0.05
CA GLU A 98 -0.86 -21.38 -0.70
C GLU A 98 0.65 -21.18 -0.82
N LEU A 99 1.10 -19.99 -1.24
CA LEU A 99 2.51 -19.64 -1.36
C LEU A 99 3.24 -19.64 -0.01
N PHE A 100 2.67 -19.00 1.02
CA PHE A 100 3.33 -18.89 2.32
C PHE A 100 3.07 -20.12 3.21
N GLY A 101 1.98 -20.82 2.97
CA GLY A 101 1.61 -22.07 3.64
C GLY A 101 2.31 -23.28 3.04
N ASP A 102 2.72 -23.23 1.77
CA ASP A 102 3.27 -24.38 1.03
C ASP A 102 2.24 -25.52 0.91
N VAL A 103 1.03 -25.16 0.46
CA VAL A 103 -0.11 -26.07 0.29
C VAL A 103 -0.92 -25.64 -0.92
N ASP A 104 -1.33 -26.59 -1.76
CA ASP A 104 -2.21 -26.33 -2.91
C ASP A 104 -3.66 -26.67 -2.53
N LEU A 105 -4.53 -25.67 -2.39
CA LEU A 105 -5.92 -25.87 -1.99
C LEU A 105 -6.86 -25.76 -3.20
N PRO A 106 -8.10 -26.27 -3.11
CA PRO A 106 -9.08 -26.06 -4.16
C PRO A 106 -9.33 -24.57 -4.42
N ASP A 107 -9.44 -24.16 -5.68
CA ASP A 107 -9.64 -22.76 -6.10
C ASP A 107 -10.90 -22.11 -5.50
N ASP A 108 -11.89 -22.91 -5.10
CA ASP A 108 -13.14 -22.46 -4.47
C ASP A 108 -13.02 -22.28 -2.94
N THR A 109 -11.82 -22.47 -2.39
CA THR A 109 -11.51 -22.23 -0.98
C THR A 109 -11.63 -20.75 -0.63
N GLN A 110 -12.38 -20.46 0.43
CA GLN A 110 -12.56 -19.11 0.94
C GLN A 110 -11.65 -18.85 2.13
N VAL A 111 -10.89 -17.75 2.08
CA VAL A 111 -10.13 -17.26 3.22
C VAL A 111 -11.04 -16.42 4.11
N VAL A 112 -11.51 -16.98 5.22
CA VAL A 112 -12.42 -16.31 6.17
C VAL A 112 -11.68 -15.25 6.98
N ARG A 113 -10.48 -15.59 7.45
CA ARG A 113 -9.60 -14.69 8.20
C ARG A 113 -8.17 -15.12 7.95
N SER A 114 -7.26 -14.18 7.84
CA SER A 114 -5.86 -14.53 7.75
C SER A 114 -4.96 -13.40 8.23
N ARG A 115 -3.74 -13.75 8.61
CA ARG A 115 -2.72 -12.81 9.03
C ARG A 115 -1.36 -13.37 8.67
N TYR A 116 -0.60 -12.59 7.92
CA TYR A 116 0.79 -12.91 7.60
C TYR A 116 1.71 -11.84 8.17
N VAL A 117 2.74 -12.25 8.89
CA VAL A 117 3.78 -11.38 9.41
C VAL A 117 5.11 -11.87 8.85
N SER A 118 5.89 -10.97 8.26
CA SER A 118 7.25 -11.24 7.80
C SER A 118 8.17 -10.20 8.39
N THR A 119 9.16 -10.64 9.16
CA THR A 119 10.19 -9.79 9.77
C THR A 119 11.57 -10.45 9.56
N HIS A 120 12.23 -10.92 10.62
CA HIS A 120 13.31 -11.90 10.51
C HIS A 120 12.76 -13.32 10.35
N ASP A 121 11.64 -13.57 11.04
CA ASP A 121 10.81 -14.76 10.91
C ASP A 121 9.53 -14.47 10.13
N TYR A 122 8.87 -15.53 9.67
CA TYR A 122 7.52 -15.44 9.15
C TYR A 122 6.51 -16.18 10.03
N ALA A 123 5.28 -15.69 10.05
CA ALA A 123 4.15 -16.35 10.66
C ALA A 123 2.90 -16.14 9.80
N LEU A 124 2.29 -17.23 9.38
CA LEU A 124 1.00 -17.29 8.70
C LEU A 124 -0.03 -17.89 9.66
N GLN A 125 -1.16 -17.21 9.80
CA GLN A 125 -2.37 -17.73 10.43
C GLN A 125 -3.51 -17.56 9.44
N ALA A 126 -4.28 -18.61 9.16
CA ALA A 126 -5.42 -18.54 8.26
C ALA A 126 -6.55 -19.46 8.71
N ALA A 127 -7.77 -18.95 8.69
CA ALA A 127 -9.00 -19.71 8.80
C ALA A 127 -9.64 -19.76 7.41
N LEU A 128 -9.84 -20.98 6.91
CA LEU A 128 -10.30 -21.26 5.56
C LEU A 128 -11.56 -22.11 5.60
N GLU A 129 -12.42 -21.92 4.61
CA GLU A 129 -13.59 -22.75 4.34
C GLU A 129 -13.50 -23.32 2.94
N VAL A 130 -13.47 -24.65 2.85
CA VAL A 130 -13.47 -25.38 1.58
C VAL A 130 -14.87 -25.95 1.37
N PRO A 131 -15.53 -25.66 0.24
CA PRO A 131 -16.84 -26.23 -0.06
C PRO A 131 -16.83 -27.76 -0.08
N ALA A 132 -18.00 -28.37 0.13
CA ALA A 132 -18.14 -29.82 0.21
C ALA A 132 -17.59 -30.57 -1.03
N ALA A 133 -17.64 -29.94 -2.20
CA ALA A 133 -17.11 -30.52 -3.45
C ALA A 133 -15.59 -30.73 -3.42
N GLY A 134 -14.83 -29.77 -2.87
CA GLY A 134 -13.37 -29.83 -2.75
C GLY A 134 -12.86 -30.32 -1.39
N ALA A 135 -13.76 -30.66 -0.46
CA ALA A 135 -13.40 -30.96 0.92
C ALA A 135 -12.45 -32.16 1.06
N GLN A 136 -12.57 -33.19 0.24
CA GLN A 136 -11.66 -34.34 0.29
C GLN A 136 -10.31 -34.01 -0.34
N ASP A 137 -10.30 -33.27 -1.44
CA ASP A 137 -9.08 -32.85 -2.14
C ASP A 137 -8.24 -31.94 -1.25
N ALA A 138 -8.87 -31.01 -0.54
CA ALA A 138 -8.20 -30.18 0.46
C ALA A 138 -7.58 -30.99 1.59
N LEU A 139 -8.25 -32.04 2.09
CA LEU A 139 -7.64 -32.90 3.13
C LEU A 139 -6.41 -33.64 2.58
N THR A 140 -6.49 -34.14 1.35
CA THR A 140 -5.37 -34.82 0.68
C THR A 140 -4.19 -33.86 0.53
N ALA A 141 -4.41 -32.66 0.00
CA ALA A 141 -3.36 -31.65 -0.16
C ALA A 141 -2.72 -31.25 1.18
N LEU A 142 -3.54 -31.04 2.23
CA LEU A 142 -3.03 -30.78 3.57
C LEU A 142 -2.16 -31.94 4.08
N GLN A 143 -2.55 -33.19 3.82
CA GLN A 143 -1.78 -34.36 4.24
C GLN A 143 -0.49 -34.54 3.44
N GLU A 144 -0.46 -34.14 2.18
CA GLU A 144 0.74 -34.13 1.35
C GLU A 144 1.75 -33.10 1.84
N SER A 145 1.29 -31.88 2.19
CA SER A 145 2.16 -30.79 2.69
C SER A 145 2.61 -30.97 4.15
N TYR A 146 1.73 -31.46 5.02
CA TYR A 146 1.94 -31.44 6.48
C TYR A 146 1.91 -32.84 7.13
N GLY A 147 1.80 -33.91 6.35
CA GLY A 147 1.86 -35.28 6.85
C GLY A 147 0.53 -35.81 7.38
N LYS A 148 0.60 -36.78 8.29
CA LYS A 148 -0.61 -37.50 8.76
C LYS A 148 -1.26 -36.79 9.95
N CYS A 149 -2.54 -37.07 10.17
CA CYS A 149 -3.24 -36.63 11.37
C CYS A 149 -2.55 -37.18 12.63
N VAL A 150 -2.17 -36.29 13.54
CA VAL A 150 -1.60 -36.58 14.85
C VAL A 150 -2.76 -36.85 15.82
N LYS A 151 -2.65 -37.95 16.57
CA LYS A 151 -3.59 -38.27 17.65
C LYS A 151 -3.23 -37.47 18.89
N ASP A 152 -4.24 -37.11 19.68
CA ASP A 152 -4.09 -36.47 20.99
C ASP A 152 -3.44 -35.07 20.99
N HIS A 153 -3.31 -34.42 19.83
CA HIS A 153 -2.93 -33.01 19.75
C HIS A 153 -4.12 -32.11 20.14
N PRO A 154 -3.91 -30.98 20.87
CA PRO A 154 -4.98 -30.02 21.14
C PRO A 154 -5.64 -29.52 19.85
N ASN A 155 -6.98 -29.50 19.83
CA ASN A 155 -7.76 -29.01 18.69
C ASN A 155 -7.69 -27.48 18.61
N PRO A 156 -7.19 -26.89 17.51
CA PRO A 156 -7.18 -25.44 17.33
C PRO A 156 -8.53 -24.88 16.84
N LEU A 157 -9.50 -25.73 16.49
CA LEU A 157 -10.84 -25.33 16.06
C LEU A 157 -11.75 -25.15 17.28
N SER A 158 -12.41 -24.00 17.36
CA SER A 158 -13.34 -23.65 18.46
C SER A 158 -14.82 -23.75 18.08
N GLU A 159 -15.15 -24.36 16.94
CA GLU A 159 -16.53 -24.53 16.47
C GLU A 159 -17.14 -25.83 17.00
N ASP A 160 -18.41 -25.77 17.40
CA ASP A 160 -19.18 -26.93 17.83
C ASP A 160 -19.71 -27.76 16.65
N GLY A 161 -20.01 -29.04 16.89
CA GLY A 161 -20.65 -29.91 15.89
C GLY A 161 -19.75 -30.35 14.74
N LEU A 162 -18.44 -30.14 14.87
CA LEU A 162 -17.44 -30.60 13.91
C LEU A 162 -17.28 -32.12 13.93
N THR A 163 -17.11 -32.70 12.74
CA THR A 163 -16.88 -34.13 12.53
C THR A 163 -15.58 -34.35 11.77
N SER A 164 -15.06 -35.57 11.75
CA SER A 164 -13.84 -35.92 11.00
C SER A 164 -12.64 -35.03 11.32
N LEU A 165 -12.45 -34.73 12.60
CA LEU A 165 -11.35 -33.92 13.10
C LEU A 165 -10.01 -34.57 12.74
N CYS A 166 -9.14 -33.80 12.09
CA CYS A 166 -7.77 -34.15 11.78
C CYS A 166 -6.88 -32.96 12.14
N ILE A 167 -5.81 -33.24 12.88
CA ILE A 167 -4.83 -32.23 13.28
C ILE A 167 -3.49 -32.65 12.72
N LEU A 168 -2.83 -31.79 11.95
CA LEU A 168 -1.51 -32.00 11.38
C LEU A 168 -0.55 -31.04 12.09
N ALA A 169 0.48 -31.55 12.75
CA ALA A 169 1.37 -30.72 13.55
C ALA A 169 2.77 -31.32 13.64
N ASN A 170 3.80 -30.46 13.68
CA ASN A 170 5.18 -30.83 13.99
C ASN A 170 5.75 -30.00 15.17
N ASP A 171 4.91 -29.28 15.90
CA ASP A 171 5.31 -28.36 16.96
C ASP A 171 5.87 -29.06 18.22
N GLN A 172 5.57 -30.36 18.38
CA GLN A 172 6.08 -31.23 19.44
C GLN A 172 7.29 -32.09 19.02
N GLU A 173 7.64 -32.16 17.72
CA GLU A 173 8.69 -33.05 17.25
C GLU A 173 10.03 -32.30 17.10
N THR A 174 11.01 -32.65 17.94
CA THR A 174 12.41 -32.54 17.51
C THR A 174 12.65 -33.59 16.43
N THR A 175 13.28 -33.23 15.31
CA THR A 175 13.62 -34.21 14.27
C THR A 175 14.40 -35.39 14.86
N GLN A 176 14.39 -36.54 14.19
CA GLN A 176 15.13 -37.74 14.64
C GLN A 176 16.64 -37.49 14.87
N THR A 177 17.18 -36.38 14.36
CA THR A 177 18.57 -35.94 14.52
C THR A 177 18.79 -34.96 15.68
N GLY A 178 17.73 -34.61 16.43
CA GLY A 178 17.78 -33.63 17.53
C GLY A 178 17.87 -32.17 17.07
N ILE A 179 17.75 -31.92 15.76
CA ILE A 179 17.78 -30.58 15.18
C ILE A 179 16.33 -30.04 15.13
N PRO A 180 16.03 -28.84 15.67
CA PRO A 180 14.71 -28.25 15.53
C PRO A 180 14.36 -28.06 14.05
N ASP A 181 13.11 -28.35 13.66
CA ASP A 181 12.62 -27.99 12.33
C ASP A 181 12.65 -26.45 12.19
N SER A 182 13.07 -25.97 11.03
CA SER A 182 13.09 -24.53 10.72
C SER A 182 11.69 -23.97 10.53
N ARG A 183 10.70 -24.85 10.29
CA ARG A 183 9.29 -24.52 10.14
C ARG A 183 8.47 -25.27 11.17
N VAL A 184 7.63 -24.56 11.92
CA VAL A 184 6.63 -25.14 12.83
C VAL A 184 5.24 -24.87 12.29
N TYR A 185 4.41 -25.90 12.25
CA TYR A 185 3.03 -25.80 11.85
C TYR A 185 2.09 -26.54 12.81
N VAL A 186 0.87 -26.02 12.89
CA VAL A 186 -0.30 -26.66 13.48
C VAL A 186 -1.48 -26.36 12.56
N VAL A 187 -2.08 -27.41 12.02
CA VAL A 187 -3.20 -27.33 11.09
C VAL A 187 -4.34 -28.16 11.64
N GLY A 188 -5.43 -27.52 12.01
CA GLY A 188 -6.67 -28.22 12.37
C GLY A 188 -7.64 -28.21 11.21
N THR A 189 -8.20 -29.35 10.86
CA THR A 189 -9.27 -29.43 9.87
C THR A 189 -10.40 -30.36 10.32
N ALA A 190 -11.63 -30.00 10.00
CA ALA A 190 -12.81 -30.79 10.30
C ALA A 190 -13.93 -30.51 9.28
N LEU A 191 -14.95 -31.35 9.27
CA LEU A 191 -16.16 -31.19 8.48
C LEU A 191 -17.30 -30.65 9.35
N ARG A 192 -17.98 -29.62 8.85
CA ARG A 192 -19.26 -29.15 9.37
C ARG A 192 -20.39 -30.04 8.84
N ALA A 193 -21.58 -29.94 9.45
CA ALA A 193 -22.76 -30.75 9.09
C ALA A 193 -23.23 -30.57 7.62
N ASP A 194 -22.91 -29.45 6.99
CA ASP A 194 -23.19 -29.14 5.58
C ASP A 194 -22.16 -29.73 4.61
N GLY A 195 -21.12 -30.40 5.12
CA GLY A 195 -20.02 -30.94 4.34
C GLY A 195 -18.89 -29.93 4.07
N THR A 196 -19.01 -28.68 4.51
CA THR A 196 -17.94 -27.68 4.39
C THR A 196 -16.77 -28.10 5.27
N ARG A 197 -15.57 -28.11 4.70
CA ARG A 197 -14.34 -28.35 5.47
C ARG A 197 -13.79 -27.04 5.99
N VAL A 198 -13.75 -26.91 7.30
CA VAL A 198 -13.05 -25.81 7.97
C VAL A 198 -11.59 -26.18 8.14
N VAL A 199 -10.70 -25.22 7.94
CA VAL A 199 -9.26 -25.37 8.13
C VAL A 199 -8.75 -24.18 8.94
N ASN A 200 -8.02 -24.44 10.02
CA ASN A 200 -7.24 -23.44 10.74
C ASN A 200 -5.77 -23.79 10.57
N LEU A 201 -5.08 -22.98 9.79
CA LEU A 201 -3.68 -23.10 9.42
C LEU A 201 -2.84 -22.12 10.25
N SER A 202 -1.86 -22.62 10.98
CA SER A 202 -0.86 -21.81 11.66
C SER A 202 0.53 -22.33 11.30
N VAL A 203 1.32 -21.54 10.56
CA VAL A 203 2.69 -21.86 10.15
C VAL A 203 3.62 -20.74 10.58
N ARG A 204 4.80 -21.06 11.11
CA ARG A 204 5.81 -20.08 11.50
C ARG A 204 7.23 -20.60 11.33
N SER A 205 8.18 -19.73 11.02
CA SER A 205 9.61 -20.08 11.12
C SER A 205 10.12 -20.01 12.56
N ARG A 206 11.26 -20.66 12.80
CA ARG A 206 12.04 -20.61 14.04
C ARG A 206 13.46 -20.12 13.79
#